data_AF-A0A2R6DP06-F1
#
_entry.id   AF-A0A2R6DP06-F1
#
_cell.length_a   1.000
_cell.length_b   1.000
_cell.length_c   1.000
_cell.angle_alpha   90.00
_cell.angle_beta   90.00
_cell.angle_gamma   90.00
#
_symmetry.space_group_name_H-M   'P 1'
#
loop_
_entity.id
_entity.type
_entity.pdbx_description
1 polymer ?
#
loop_
_entity_poly.entity_id
_entity_poly.type
_entity_poly.pdbx_seq_one_letter_code
_entity_poly.pdbx_strand_id
1 'polypeptide(L)'
;METYRMEVSEDSEAEELLVDVYNIDDIIEATERVPYDEYALASTTDESPDPRTAEATADVMTLDVQITRVEGAFEVRLLGDREELVAERIADADWGLTDIAE
;
A
#
# COMPACT_ATOMS: atom_id res chain seq x y z
N MET A 1 7.52 -14.08 -17.87
CA MET A 1 6.39 -13.24 -17.45
C MET A 1 5.83 -13.87 -16.21
N GLU A 2 5.82 -13.12 -15.13
CA GLU A 2 5.30 -13.52 -13.82
C GLU A 2 4.23 -12.50 -13.42
N THR A 3 3.23 -12.96 -12.67
CA THR A 3 2.14 -12.11 -12.19
C THR A 3 2.35 -11.83 -10.72
N TYR A 4 2.25 -10.56 -10.37
CA TYR A 4 2.37 -10.04 -9.01
C TYR A 4 1.05 -9.41 -8.60
N ARG A 5 0.65 -9.65 -7.35
CA ARG A 5 -0.52 -9.04 -6.70
C ARG A 5 -0.01 -8.15 -5.58
N MET A 6 -0.15 -6.84 -5.74
CA MET A 6 -0.01 -5.87 -4.66
C MET A 6 -1.32 -5.86 -3.87
N GLU A 7 -1.23 -6.02 -2.57
CA GLU A 7 -2.33 -5.87 -1.62
C GLU A 7 -1.98 -4.74 -0.66
N VAL A 8 -2.85 -3.75 -0.57
CA VAL A 8 -2.77 -2.70 0.42
C VAL A 8 -3.84 -2.95 1.46
N SER A 9 -3.42 -3.06 2.71
CA SER A 9 -4.26 -3.34 3.86
C SER A 9 -3.85 -2.43 5.03
N GLU A 10 -4.67 -2.43 6.06
CA GLU A 10 -4.36 -1.75 7.32
C GLU A 10 -3.92 -2.82 8.33
N ASP A 11 -2.94 -2.49 9.16
CA ASP A 11 -2.52 -3.38 10.25
C ASP A 11 -3.68 -3.65 11.23
N SER A 12 -3.59 -4.76 11.97
CA SER A 12 -4.58 -5.17 12.97
C SER A 12 -4.84 -4.13 14.07
N GLU A 13 -3.88 -3.23 14.32
CA GLU A 13 -4.00 -2.15 15.32
C GLU A 13 -4.56 -0.85 14.71
N ALA A 14 -4.79 -0.78 13.39
CA ALA A 14 -5.24 0.42 12.67
C ALA A 14 -4.29 1.63 12.80
N GLU A 15 -3.00 1.34 12.95
CA GLU A 15 -1.94 2.34 13.16
C GLU A 15 -1.01 2.51 11.94
N GLU A 16 -1.00 1.55 11.02
CA GLU A 16 -0.08 1.51 9.88
C GLU A 16 -0.77 1.05 8.59
N LEU A 17 -0.36 1.64 7.47
CA LEU A 17 -0.66 1.12 6.12
C LEU A 17 0.33 -0.01 5.81
N LEU A 18 -0.19 -1.19 5.48
CA LEU A 18 0.59 -2.36 5.10
C LEU A 18 0.44 -2.60 3.59
N VAL A 19 1.56 -2.80 2.90
CA VAL A 19 1.57 -3.15 1.47
C VAL A 19 2.38 -4.41 1.28
N ASP A 20 1.70 -5.48 0.90
CA ASP A 20 2.31 -6.78 0.60
C ASP A 20 2.22 -7.08 -0.90
N VAL A 21 3.30 -7.59 -1.47
CA VAL A 21 3.37 -8.00 -2.88
C VAL A 21 3.55 -9.50 -2.94
N TYR A 22 2.56 -10.18 -3.51
CA TYR A 22 2.56 -11.63 -3.68
C TYR A 22 2.90 -12.00 -5.12
N ASN A 23 3.63 -13.09 -5.33
CA ASN A 23 3.76 -13.72 -6.64
C ASN A 23 2.61 -14.71 -6.92
N ILE A 24 2.67 -15.40 -8.06
CA ILE A 24 1.64 -16.36 -8.50
C ILE A 24 1.50 -17.59 -7.58
N ASP A 25 2.52 -17.88 -6.76
CA ASP A 25 2.52 -18.96 -5.77
C ASP A 25 2.07 -18.46 -4.38
N ASP A 26 1.49 -17.26 -4.30
CA ASP A 26 1.07 -16.56 -3.06
C ASP A 26 2.23 -16.37 -2.05
N ILE A 27 3.47 -16.27 -2.56
CA ILE A 27 4.65 -15.95 -1.73
C ILE A 27 4.86 -14.44 -1.74
N ILE A 28 5.11 -13.87 -0.56
CA ILE A 28 5.45 -12.46 -0.39
C ILE A 28 6.86 -12.21 -0.95
N GLU A 29 6.93 -11.40 -2.01
CA GLU A 29 8.17 -10.94 -2.64
C GLU A 29 8.67 -9.62 -2.02
N ALA A 30 7.75 -8.76 -1.59
CA ALA A 30 8.07 -7.48 -0.96
C ALA A 30 6.98 -7.08 0.04
N THR A 31 7.39 -6.40 1.11
CA THR A 31 6.50 -5.81 2.11
C THR A 31 6.99 -4.39 2.43
N GLU A 32 6.08 -3.43 2.41
CA GLU A 32 6.30 -2.08 2.93
C GLU A 32 5.25 -1.77 3.99
N ARG A 33 5.64 -1.00 5.01
CA ARG A 33 4.73 -0.54 6.07
C ARG A 33 4.96 0.93 6.33
N VAL A 34 3.88 1.67 6.55
CA VAL A 34 3.92 3.10 6.81
C VAL A 34 3.03 3.44 8.00
N PRO A 35 3.62 3.83 9.14
CA PRO A 35 2.84 4.26 10.29
C PRO A 35 2.15 5.61 10.03
N TYR A 36 0.89 5.72 10.44
CA TYR A 36 0.11 6.94 10.25
C TYR A 36 0.63 8.12 11.08
N ASP A 37 1.23 7.83 12.25
CA ASP A 37 1.82 8.84 13.14
C ASP A 37 2.94 9.65 12.45
N GLU A 38 3.70 9.05 11.53
CA GLU A 38 4.72 9.77 10.74
C GLU A 38 4.12 10.90 9.89
N TYR A 39 2.82 10.85 9.62
CA TYR A 39 2.07 11.84 8.86
C TYR A 39 1.08 12.63 9.72
N ALA A 40 1.13 12.49 11.05
CA ALA A 40 0.12 13.02 11.96
C ALA A 40 -1.31 12.63 11.57
N LEU A 41 -1.48 11.37 11.14
CA LEU A 41 -2.77 10.78 10.82
C LEU A 41 -3.15 9.73 11.87
N ALA A 42 -4.45 9.50 12.02
CA ALA A 42 -4.98 8.33 12.73
C ALA A 42 -6.19 7.77 12.00
N SER A 43 -6.36 6.45 12.11
CA SER A 43 -7.60 5.80 11.68
C SER A 43 -8.76 6.25 12.57
N THR A 44 -9.87 6.59 11.92
CA THR A 44 -11.12 7.01 12.58
C THR A 44 -12.17 5.91 12.57
N THR A 45 -11.88 4.79 11.92
CA THR A 45 -12.81 3.68 11.78
C THR A 45 -12.52 2.62 12.85
N ASP A 46 -13.57 2.11 13.49
CA ASP A 46 -13.47 0.95 14.38
C ASP A 46 -13.19 -0.35 13.61
N GLU A 47 -13.44 -0.37 12.29
CA GLU A 47 -13.21 -1.50 11.40
C GLU A 47 -12.28 -1.08 10.25
N SER A 48 -11.18 -1.81 10.07
CA SER A 48 -10.22 -1.53 9.01
C SER A 48 -10.87 -1.57 7.61
N PRO A 49 -10.45 -0.67 6.70
CA PRO A 49 -10.97 -0.63 5.35
C PRO A 49 -10.71 -1.95 4.60
N ASP A 50 -11.58 -2.26 3.64
CA ASP A 50 -11.38 -3.43 2.77
C ASP A 50 -10.01 -3.34 2.08
N PRO A 51 -9.23 -4.44 2.08
CA PRO A 51 -7.93 -4.44 1.42
C PRO A 51 -8.11 -4.20 -0.06
N ARG A 52 -7.26 -3.32 -0.61
CA ARG A 52 -7.25 -3.03 -2.04
C ARG A 52 -6.17 -3.85 -2.71
N THR A 53 -6.49 -4.36 -3.90
CA THR A 53 -5.59 -5.24 -4.64
C THR A 53 -5.40 -4.73 -6.05
N ALA A 54 -4.16 -4.82 -6.52
CA ALA A 54 -3.78 -4.49 -7.87
C ALA A 54 -2.85 -5.58 -8.42
N GLU A 55 -3.10 -6.02 -9.65
CA GLU A 55 -2.32 -7.07 -10.31
C GLU A 55 -1.50 -6.48 -11.45
N ALA A 56 -0.27 -6.97 -11.60
CA ALA A 56 0.61 -6.62 -12.70
C ALA A 56 1.35 -7.86 -13.21
N THR A 57 1.52 -7.96 -14.53
CA THR A 57 2.31 -9.03 -15.15
C THR A 57 3.57 -8.44 -15.79
N ALA A 58 4.74 -8.86 -15.33
CA ALA A 58 6.02 -8.35 -15.81
C ALA A 58 7.11 -9.43 -15.83
N ASP A 59 8.22 -9.17 -16.53
CA ASP A 59 9.46 -9.96 -16.44
C ASP A 59 10.51 -9.11 -15.73
N VAL A 60 10.54 -9.17 -14.41
CA VAL A 60 11.44 -8.37 -13.57
C VAL A 60 12.24 -9.27 -12.64
N MET A 61 13.45 -8.84 -12.29
CA MET A 61 14.29 -9.59 -11.35
C MET A 61 14.22 -9.04 -9.93
N THR A 62 13.72 -7.83 -9.78
CA THR A 62 13.63 -7.13 -8.49
C THR A 62 12.31 -6.39 -8.43
N LEU A 63 11.66 -6.47 -7.26
CA LEU A 63 10.46 -5.71 -6.93
C LEU A 63 10.80 -4.73 -5.81
N ASP A 64 10.20 -3.55 -5.89
CA ASP A 64 10.33 -2.47 -4.93
C ASP A 64 8.96 -1.82 -4.77
N VAL A 65 8.54 -1.57 -3.54
CA VAL A 65 7.32 -0.80 -3.27
C VAL A 65 7.78 0.60 -2.88
N GLN A 66 7.04 1.60 -3.34
CA GLN A 66 7.23 2.98 -2.90
C GLN A 66 5.90 3.58 -2.50
N ILE A 67 5.81 4.02 -1.25
CA ILE A 67 4.68 4.77 -0.74
C ILE A 67 5.06 6.25 -0.62
N THR A 68 4.26 7.12 -1.23
CA THR A 68 4.44 8.57 -1.16
C THR A 68 3.14 9.24 -0.76
N ARG A 69 3.24 10.29 0.05
CA ARG A 69 2.11 11.11 0.46
C ARG A 69 1.88 12.26 -0.52
N VAL A 70 0.69 12.34 -1.12
CA VAL A 70 0.33 13.40 -2.09
C VAL A 70 -1.10 13.88 -1.87
N GLU A 71 -1.28 15.15 -1.53
CA GLU A 71 -2.59 15.84 -1.50
C GLU A 71 -3.72 15.08 -0.75
N GLY A 72 -3.45 14.58 0.46
CA GLY A 72 -4.49 13.85 1.22
C GLY A 72 -4.71 12.41 0.74
N ALA A 73 -3.74 11.84 0.02
CA ALA A 73 -3.73 10.44 -0.36
C ALA A 73 -2.35 9.80 -0.21
N PHE A 74 -2.33 8.49 0.05
CA PHE A 74 -1.16 7.65 -0.14
C PHE A 74 -1.14 7.16 -1.59
N GLU A 75 -0.05 7.43 -2.29
CA GLU A 75 0.26 6.85 -3.59
C GLU A 75 1.21 5.67 -3.37
N VAL A 76 0.71 4.47 -3.59
CA VAL A 76 1.46 3.22 -3.47
C VAL A 76 1.85 2.78 -4.88
N ARG A 77 3.14 2.59 -5.14
CA ARG A 77 3.65 2.21 -6.46
C ARG A 77 4.45 0.93 -6.35
N LEU A 78 4.08 -0.06 -7.15
CA LEU A 78 4.89 -1.25 -7.36
C LEU A 78 5.84 -1.00 -8.52
N LEU A 79 7.13 -1.06 -8.24
CA LEU A 79 8.19 -0.97 -9.22
C LEU A 79 8.82 -2.34 -9.45
N GLY A 80 9.14 -2.63 -10.71
CA GLY A 80 9.88 -3.80 -11.12
C GLY A 80 11.08 -3.37 -11.98
N ASP A 81 12.29 -3.77 -11.58
CA ASP A 81 13.56 -3.28 -12.17
C ASP A 81 13.65 -1.74 -12.28
N ARG A 82 13.04 -1.03 -11.30
CA ARG A 82 12.90 0.44 -11.23
C ARG A 82 11.92 1.06 -12.23
N GLU A 83 11.13 0.26 -12.94
CA GLU A 83 10.02 0.72 -13.77
C GLU A 83 8.69 0.53 -13.06
N GLU A 84 7.75 1.46 -13.21
CA GLU A 84 6.43 1.35 -12.62
C GLU A 84 5.63 0.22 -13.29
N LEU A 85 5.16 -0.73 -12.48
CA LEU A 85 4.30 -1.83 -12.94
C LEU A 85 2.83 -1.49 -12.73
N VAL A 86 2.51 -1.05 -11.51
CA VAL A 86 1.15 -0.65 -11.11
C VAL A 86 1.25 0.39 -10.00
N ALA A 87 0.25 1.27 -9.95
CA ALA A 87 0.11 2.27 -8.91
C ALA A 87 -1.32 2.28 -8.38
N GLU A 88 -1.46 2.48 -7.08
CA GLU A 88 -2.72 2.64 -6.41
C GLU A 88 -2.73 3.94 -5.60
N ARG A 89 -3.88 4.61 -5.59
CA ARG A 89 -4.09 5.83 -4.83
C ARG A 89 -5.17 5.61 -3.79
N ILE A 90 -4.81 5.84 -2.54
CA ILE A 90 -5.64 5.64 -1.36
C ILE A 90 -5.88 7.00 -0.72
N ALA A 91 -7.09 7.52 -0.87
CA ALA A 91 -7.47 8.78 -0.25
C ALA A 91 -7.77 8.59 1.24
N ASP A 92 -7.41 9.55 2.08
CA ASP A 92 -7.65 9.48 3.53
C ASP A 92 -9.11 9.24 3.86
N ALA A 93 -10.02 9.95 3.18
CA ALA A 93 -11.44 9.85 3.42
C ALA A 93 -12.01 8.46 3.04
N ASP A 94 -11.38 7.77 2.09
CA ASP A 94 -11.77 6.42 1.68
C ASP A 94 -11.22 5.38 2.66
N TRP A 95 -10.00 5.62 3.13
CA TRP A 95 -9.30 4.78 4.09
C TRP A 95 -9.68 5.07 5.56
N GLY A 96 -10.55 6.05 5.80
CA GLY A 96 -11.00 6.43 7.14
C GLY A 96 -9.94 7.14 7.99
N LEU A 97 -8.98 7.84 7.38
CA LEU A 97 -7.92 8.56 8.09
C LEU A 97 -8.31 10.03 8.35
N THR A 98 -7.92 10.54 9.52
CA THR A 98 -8.02 11.96 9.88
C THR A 98 -6.67 12.48 10.35
N ASP A 99 -6.48 13.78 10.19
CA ASP A 99 -5.36 14.49 10.82
C ASP A 99 -5.59 14.59 12.33
N ILE A 100 -4.55 14.31 13.12
CA ILE A 100 -4.57 14.39 14.59
C ILE A 100 -3.88 15.65 15.13
N ALA A 101 -3.42 16.56 14.27
CA ALA A 101 -2.79 17.82 14.66
C ALA A 101 -3.79 18.98 14.87
N GLU A 102 -5.11 18.73 14.83
CA GLU A 102 -6.17 19.71 15.12
C GLU A 102 -6.60 19.81 16.59
#